data_AF-A0A5J4RYY9-F1
#
_entry.id   AF-A0A5J4RYY9-F1
#
_cell.length_a   1.000
_cell.length_b   1.000
_cell.length_c   1.000
_cell.angle_alpha   90.00
_cell.angle_beta   90.00
_cell.angle_gamma   90.00
#
_symmetry.space_group_name_H-M   'P 1'
#
loop_
_entity.id
_entity.type
_entity.pdbx_description
1 polymer ?
#
loop_
_entity_poly.entity_id
_entity_poly.type
_entity_poly.pdbx_seq_one_letter_code
_entity_poly.pdbx_strand_id
1 'polypeptide(L)'
;MKAMQIENTQYIIVRHHDREHPHCHIVFNRVDNEGKTISDRNDHFRNEKVTKALKEKYGLTFGVGKDKVNIHRLKEPDKTKYEIYKAIKSALKSSKDWKQFKNTLNRENIELKFKYKGQTDEIQGISFSKGDYSFKGSEIDRLFSYSKLNVILTGNAQEQQPIQTQMQNNGWSILHETVESGITGLVSGLGSLFDVESSDYDPDQAEYLRQQKMKKKRFIRRMRSWKHMLLIIYKSTINIMMMKYIL
;
A
#
# COMPACT_ATOMS: atom_id res chain seq x y z
N MET A 1 -5.57 -13.61 -21.77
CA MET A 1 -4.20 -14.12 -21.93
C MET A 1 -3.33 -13.23 -22.82
N LYS A 2 -3.77 -12.89 -24.05
CA LYS A 2 -3.03 -12.00 -24.97
C LYS A 2 -2.60 -10.65 -24.37
N ALA A 3 -3.51 -9.96 -23.65
CA ALA A 3 -3.18 -8.69 -22.99
C ALA A 3 -2.09 -8.82 -21.90
N MET A 4 -1.89 -10.02 -21.36
CA MET A 4 -0.82 -10.37 -20.42
C MET A 4 0.46 -10.82 -21.13
N GLN A 5 0.50 -10.85 -22.46
CA GLN A 5 1.60 -11.38 -23.29
C GLN A 5 1.89 -12.86 -23.00
N ILE A 6 0.84 -13.59 -22.62
CA ILE A 6 0.88 -15.05 -22.46
C ILE A 6 0.20 -15.63 -23.71
N GLU A 7 1.04 -16.06 -24.65
CA GLU A 7 0.67 -16.56 -25.97
C GLU A 7 1.49 -17.81 -26.28
N ASN A 8 1.10 -18.55 -27.33
CA ASN A 8 1.74 -19.80 -27.74
C ASN A 8 1.87 -20.86 -26.62
N THR A 9 0.94 -20.89 -25.68
CA THR A 9 0.97 -21.86 -24.57
C THR A 9 -0.40 -22.40 -24.25
N GLN A 10 -0.40 -23.59 -23.68
CA GLN A 10 -1.59 -24.27 -23.19
C GLN A 10 -2.06 -23.64 -21.89
N TYR A 11 -3.37 -23.54 -21.71
CA TYR A 11 -3.98 -23.08 -20.46
C TYR A 11 -5.30 -23.81 -20.19
N ILE A 12 -5.66 -23.87 -18.92
CA ILE A 12 -6.91 -24.42 -18.42
C ILE A 12 -7.63 -23.30 -17.66
N ILE A 13 -8.93 -23.17 -17.89
CA ILE A 13 -9.81 -22.27 -17.15
C ILE A 13 -10.80 -23.13 -16.38
N VAL A 14 -10.84 -22.94 -15.06
CA VAL A 14 -11.80 -23.59 -14.17
C VAL A 14 -12.67 -22.53 -13.53
N ARG A 15 -13.99 -22.65 -13.66
CA ARG A 15 -14.94 -21.77 -12.99
C ARG A 15 -15.52 -22.49 -11.77
N HIS A 16 -15.50 -21.83 -10.62
CA HIS A 16 -16.08 -22.32 -9.39
C HIS A 16 -17.33 -21.52 -9.01
N HIS A 17 -18.30 -22.24 -8.42
CA HIS A 17 -19.57 -21.72 -7.90
C HIS A 17 -19.79 -22.09 -6.42
N ASP A 18 -18.73 -22.54 -5.74
CA ASP A 18 -18.73 -23.04 -4.36
C ASP A 18 -18.71 -21.93 -3.29
N ARG A 19 -18.68 -20.66 -3.69
CA ARG A 19 -18.62 -19.49 -2.82
C ARG A 19 -19.66 -18.45 -3.22
N GLU A 20 -19.87 -17.48 -2.34
CA GLU A 20 -20.79 -16.34 -2.53
C GLU A 20 -20.58 -15.62 -3.87
N HIS A 21 -19.34 -15.50 -4.33
CA HIS A 21 -19.01 -14.92 -5.63
C HIS A 21 -18.39 -15.99 -6.53
N PRO A 22 -18.94 -16.22 -7.74
CA PRO A 22 -18.31 -17.06 -8.75
C PRO A 22 -16.89 -16.57 -9.03
N HIS A 23 -15.95 -17.49 -9.17
CA HIS A 23 -14.56 -17.12 -9.47
C HIS A 23 -13.98 -18.09 -10.48
N CYS A 24 -12.97 -17.64 -11.21
CA CYS A 24 -12.25 -18.50 -12.13
C CYS A 24 -10.76 -18.58 -11.77
N HIS A 25 -10.23 -19.78 -11.97
CA HIS A 25 -8.81 -20.06 -11.97
C HIS A 25 -8.36 -20.21 -13.41
N ILE A 26 -7.36 -19.43 -13.79
CA ILE A 26 -6.67 -19.60 -15.07
C ILE A 26 -5.27 -20.11 -14.74
N VAL A 27 -4.94 -21.29 -15.25
CA VAL A 27 -3.64 -21.93 -15.11
C VAL A 27 -3.06 -22.09 -16.50
N PHE A 28 -1.81 -21.68 -16.71
CA PHE A 28 -1.16 -21.79 -18.01
C PHE A 28 0.24 -22.39 -17.85
N ASN A 29 0.74 -23.04 -18.91
CA ASN A 29 2.11 -23.53 -18.93
C ASN A 29 3.06 -22.35 -19.17
N ARG A 30 4.10 -22.22 -18.34
CA ARG A 30 5.12 -21.20 -18.54
C ARG A 30 6.08 -21.55 -19.68
N VAL A 31 6.14 -22.82 -20.08
CA VAL A 31 6.84 -23.24 -21.30
C VAL A 31 5.85 -23.20 -22.45
N ASP A 32 6.18 -22.46 -23.50
CA ASP A 32 5.38 -22.38 -24.72
C ASP A 32 5.48 -23.68 -25.54
N ASN A 33 4.69 -23.78 -26.60
CA ASN A 33 4.64 -24.97 -27.46
C ASN A 33 5.93 -25.18 -28.27
N GLU A 34 6.85 -24.21 -28.29
CA GLU A 34 8.17 -24.30 -28.91
C GLU A 34 9.28 -24.68 -27.90
N GLY A 35 8.91 -24.92 -26.63
CA GLY A 35 9.85 -25.28 -25.57
C GLY A 35 10.56 -24.07 -24.94
N LYS A 36 10.18 -22.84 -25.29
CA LYS A 36 10.76 -21.61 -24.75
C LYS A 36 9.98 -21.15 -23.52
N THR A 37 10.69 -20.60 -22.55
CA THR A 37 10.08 -20.08 -21.32
C THR A 37 9.48 -18.70 -21.54
N ILE A 38 8.21 -18.53 -21.20
CA ILE A 38 7.50 -17.26 -21.14
C ILE A 38 8.04 -16.45 -19.95
N SER A 39 8.41 -15.20 -20.23
CA SER A 39 9.00 -14.29 -19.26
C SER A 39 7.96 -13.74 -18.28
N ASP A 40 8.26 -13.86 -16.99
CA ASP A 40 7.47 -13.32 -15.88
C ASP A 40 7.79 -11.85 -15.58
N ARG A 41 8.71 -11.26 -16.37
CA ARG A 41 9.18 -9.90 -16.16
C ARG A 41 8.02 -8.91 -16.29
N ASN A 42 7.81 -8.14 -15.23
CA ASN A 42 6.77 -7.11 -15.13
C ASN A 42 5.34 -7.65 -15.16
N ASP A 43 5.11 -8.94 -14.88
CA ASP A 43 3.75 -9.51 -14.79
C ASP A 43 2.84 -8.76 -13.84
N HIS A 44 3.36 -8.32 -12.69
CA HIS A 44 2.59 -7.51 -11.75
C HIS A 44 2.03 -6.24 -12.41
N PHE A 45 2.87 -5.47 -13.11
CA PHE A 45 2.48 -4.21 -13.74
C PHE A 45 1.55 -4.44 -14.93
N ARG A 46 1.80 -5.49 -15.73
CA ARG A 46 0.90 -5.89 -16.82
C ARG A 46 -0.46 -6.30 -16.25
N ASN A 47 -0.49 -7.13 -15.20
CA ASN A 47 -1.70 -7.59 -14.56
C ASN A 47 -2.51 -6.43 -13.97
N GLU A 48 -1.87 -5.48 -13.30
CA GLU A 48 -2.53 -4.29 -12.77
C GLU A 48 -3.19 -3.48 -13.89
N LYS A 49 -2.46 -3.20 -14.98
CA LYS A 49 -2.98 -2.48 -16.15
C LYS A 49 -4.16 -3.21 -16.80
N VAL A 50 -4.01 -4.51 -17.06
CA VAL A 50 -5.04 -5.34 -17.69
C VAL A 50 -6.28 -5.45 -16.80
N THR A 51 -6.10 -5.69 -15.51
CA THR A 51 -7.21 -5.80 -14.55
C THR A 51 -7.96 -4.48 -14.44
N LYS A 52 -7.25 -3.33 -14.40
CA LYS A 52 -7.89 -2.00 -14.39
C LYS A 52 -8.74 -1.78 -15.65
N ALA A 53 -8.18 -2.07 -16.83
CA ALA A 53 -8.90 -1.93 -18.09
C ALA A 53 -10.12 -2.87 -18.19
N LEU A 54 -10.00 -4.11 -17.68
CA LEU A 54 -11.13 -5.05 -17.64
C LEU A 54 -12.21 -4.57 -16.68
N LYS A 55 -11.84 -4.07 -15.49
CA LYS A 55 -12.80 -3.52 -14.53
C LYS A 55 -13.60 -2.38 -15.13
N GLU A 56 -12.92 -1.44 -15.79
CA GLU A 56 -13.56 -0.32 -16.47
C GLU A 56 -14.47 -0.79 -17.61
N LYS A 57 -13.96 -1.66 -18.50
CA LYS A 57 -14.70 -2.20 -19.64
C LYS A 57 -16.00 -2.90 -19.24
N TYR A 58 -15.99 -3.64 -18.13
CA TYR A 58 -17.13 -4.44 -17.67
C TYR A 58 -17.90 -3.78 -16.52
N GLY A 59 -17.62 -2.52 -16.18
CA GLY A 59 -18.31 -1.80 -15.10
C GLY A 59 -18.14 -2.45 -13.72
N LEU A 60 -17.03 -3.16 -13.47
CA LEU A 60 -16.76 -3.81 -12.19
C LEU A 60 -16.29 -2.82 -11.13
N THR A 61 -16.59 -3.12 -9.87
CA THR A 61 -16.22 -2.25 -8.76
C THR A 61 -14.70 -2.19 -8.52
N PHE A 62 -14.20 -0.97 -8.36
CA PHE A 62 -12.90 -0.72 -7.76
C PHE A 62 -13.01 -0.86 -6.25
N GLY A 63 -12.01 -1.49 -5.63
CA GLY A 63 -11.95 -1.52 -4.16
C GLY A 63 -11.65 -0.11 -3.67
N VAL A 64 -12.59 0.49 -2.93
CA VAL A 64 -12.47 1.87 -2.44
C VAL A 64 -11.91 1.83 -1.02
N GLY A 65 -10.68 2.33 -0.86
CA GLY A 65 -10.05 2.54 0.45
C GLY A 65 -9.87 1.27 1.30
N LYS A 66 -9.61 1.49 2.60
CA LYS A 66 -9.43 0.44 3.63
C LYS A 66 -10.62 0.36 4.60
N ASP A 67 -11.73 1.02 4.29
CA ASP A 67 -12.82 1.19 5.26
C ASP A 67 -13.76 -0.02 5.36
N LYS A 68 -13.89 -0.80 4.28
CA LYS A 68 -14.77 -1.96 4.20
C LYS A 68 -13.99 -3.29 4.27
N VAL A 69 -13.26 -3.51 5.35
CA VAL A 69 -12.54 -4.77 5.57
C VAL A 69 -13.37 -5.73 6.43
N ASN A 70 -13.49 -6.98 6.00
CA ASN A 70 -14.10 -8.03 6.81
C ASN A 70 -13.12 -8.48 7.91
N ILE A 71 -13.18 -7.79 9.05
CA ILE A 71 -12.26 -7.97 10.19
C ILE A 71 -12.23 -9.42 10.69
N HIS A 72 -13.38 -10.10 10.69
CA HIS A 72 -13.50 -11.49 11.16
C HIS A 72 -12.70 -12.49 10.31
N ARG A 73 -12.38 -12.13 9.07
CA ARG A 73 -11.55 -12.97 8.17
C ARG A 73 -10.06 -12.65 8.27
N LEU A 74 -9.68 -11.56 8.93
CA LEU A 74 -8.28 -11.22 9.16
C LEU A 74 -7.70 -12.13 10.23
N LYS A 75 -6.48 -12.60 10.00
CA LYS A 75 -5.68 -13.30 10.99
C LYS A 75 -4.62 -12.34 11.54
N GLU A 76 -4.08 -12.64 12.70
CA GLU A 76 -2.91 -11.92 13.18
C GLU A 76 -1.70 -12.14 12.25
N PRO A 77 -0.86 -11.12 12.02
CA PRO A 77 -0.85 -9.80 12.65
C PRO A 77 -1.74 -8.74 11.95
N ASP A 78 -2.39 -9.08 10.83
CA ASP A 78 -3.13 -8.13 10.00
C ASP A 78 -4.41 -7.62 10.68
N LYS A 79 -5.03 -8.45 11.53
CA LYS A 79 -6.18 -8.04 12.35
C LYS A 79 -5.79 -6.91 13.31
N THR A 80 -4.75 -7.09 14.13
CA THR A 80 -4.26 -6.04 15.04
C THR A 80 -3.81 -4.79 14.27
N LYS A 81 -3.12 -4.96 13.12
CA LYS A 81 -2.74 -3.84 12.26
C LYS A 81 -3.95 -3.02 11.80
N TYR A 82 -5.05 -3.69 11.46
CA TYR A 82 -6.28 -3.03 11.04
C TYR A 82 -7.01 -2.34 12.20
N GLU A 83 -6.99 -2.91 13.39
CA GLU A 83 -7.53 -2.25 14.59
C GLU A 83 -6.78 -0.96 14.89
N ILE A 84 -5.43 -1.00 14.82
CA ILE A 84 -4.60 0.21 14.97
C ILE A 84 -4.94 1.23 13.86
N TYR A 85 -5.15 0.79 12.62
CA TYR A 85 -5.56 1.69 11.53
C TYR A 85 -6.85 2.44 11.87
N LYS A 86 -7.88 1.72 12.34
CA LYS A 86 -9.16 2.32 12.74
C LYS A 86 -9.02 3.28 13.89
N ALA A 87 -8.24 2.91 14.92
CA ALA A 87 -7.98 3.74 16.09
C ALA A 87 -7.32 5.06 15.70
N ILE A 88 -6.27 5.01 14.87
CA ILE A 88 -5.58 6.22 14.39
C ILE A 88 -6.55 7.11 13.59
N LYS A 89 -7.33 6.52 12.68
CA LYS A 89 -8.30 7.28 11.87
C LYS A 89 -9.36 7.95 12.75
N SER A 90 -9.83 7.28 13.81
CA SER A 90 -10.77 7.83 14.80
C SER A 90 -10.13 8.93 15.66
N ALA A 91 -8.91 8.69 16.14
CA ALA A 91 -8.17 9.64 16.97
C ALA A 91 -7.85 10.94 16.20
N LEU A 92 -7.53 10.85 14.91
CA LEU A 92 -7.29 12.02 14.06
C LEU A 92 -8.54 12.91 13.88
N LYS A 93 -9.75 12.33 13.94
CA LYS A 93 -11.00 13.11 13.86
C LYS A 93 -11.33 13.87 15.14
N SER A 94 -10.88 13.35 16.28
CA SER A 94 -11.24 13.86 17.61
C SER A 94 -10.14 14.67 18.27
N SER A 95 -8.89 14.52 17.84
CA SER A 95 -7.72 15.13 18.47
C SER A 95 -7.23 16.34 17.69
N LYS A 96 -6.99 17.44 18.41
CA LYS A 96 -6.47 18.68 17.82
C LYS A 96 -4.96 18.84 17.96
N ASP A 97 -4.36 18.14 18.92
CA ASP A 97 -2.94 18.20 19.22
C ASP A 97 -2.33 16.80 19.43
N TRP A 98 -1.01 16.75 19.48
CA TRP A 98 -0.26 15.51 19.75
C TRP A 98 -0.59 14.90 21.11
N LYS A 99 -0.89 15.73 22.12
CA LYS A 99 -1.19 15.27 23.47
C LYS A 99 -2.52 14.53 23.53
N GLN A 100 -3.59 15.12 22.97
CA GLN A 100 -4.90 14.45 22.84
C GLN A 100 -4.79 13.22 21.97
N PHE A 101 -4.07 13.29 20.84
CA PHE A 101 -3.89 12.15 19.95
C PHE A 101 -3.26 10.95 20.67
N LYS A 102 -2.17 11.19 21.40
CA LYS A 102 -1.51 10.15 22.21
C LYS A 102 -2.41 9.61 23.31
N ASN A 103 -3.15 10.49 24.00
CA ASN A 103 -4.06 10.06 25.08
C ASN A 103 -5.21 9.20 24.57
N THR A 104 -5.80 9.55 23.42
CA THR A 104 -6.87 8.79 22.77
C THR A 104 -6.38 7.39 22.38
N LEU A 105 -5.19 7.29 21.77
CA LEU A 105 -4.59 5.99 21.42
C LEU A 105 -4.28 5.14 22.66
N ASN A 106 -3.75 5.75 23.73
CA ASN A 106 -3.47 5.03 24.97
C ASN A 106 -4.74 4.44 25.59
N ARG A 107 -5.89 5.12 25.49
CA ARG A 107 -7.20 4.58 25.95
C ARG A 107 -7.64 3.34 25.17
N GLU A 108 -7.17 3.18 23.93
CA GLU A 108 -7.41 2.00 23.10
C GLU A 108 -6.30 0.93 23.25
N ASN A 109 -5.42 1.08 24.26
CA ASN A 109 -4.24 0.24 24.49
C ASN A 109 -3.25 0.24 23.31
N ILE A 110 -3.13 1.38 22.62
CA ILE A 110 -2.19 1.58 21.52
C ILE A 110 -1.09 2.52 21.97
N GLU A 111 0.12 2.00 22.08
CA GLU A 111 1.29 2.77 22.44
C GLU A 111 1.92 3.41 21.20
N LEU A 112 2.12 4.73 21.25
CA LEU A 112 2.81 5.51 20.23
C LEU A 112 4.28 5.75 20.64
N LYS A 113 5.20 5.34 19.76
CA LYS A 113 6.65 5.50 19.94
C LYS A 113 7.27 6.27 18.76
N PHE A 114 7.99 7.36 19.06
CA PHE A 114 8.79 8.07 18.08
C PHE A 114 10.12 7.37 17.83
N LYS A 115 10.58 7.38 16.58
CA LYS A 115 11.88 6.89 16.17
C LYS A 115 12.77 8.07 15.83
N TYR A 116 13.92 8.15 16.49
CA TYR A 116 14.88 9.25 16.33
C TYR A 116 16.06 8.87 15.43
N LYS A 117 16.73 9.89 14.88
CA LYS A 117 17.93 9.72 14.05
C LYS A 117 19.16 9.55 14.93
N GLY A 118 19.49 8.29 15.23
CA GLY A 118 20.66 8.00 16.07
C GLY A 118 20.49 8.59 17.47
N GLN A 119 21.38 9.51 17.85
CA GLN A 119 21.36 10.21 19.15
C GLN A 119 20.84 11.65 19.06
N THR A 120 20.22 12.06 17.94
CA THR A 120 19.66 13.41 17.82
C THR A 120 18.19 13.44 18.21
N ASP A 121 17.68 14.63 18.54
CA ASP A 121 16.25 14.87 18.79
C ASP A 121 15.42 14.95 17.50
N GLU A 122 16.01 14.67 16.34
CA GLU A 122 15.32 14.65 15.04
C GLU A 122 14.49 13.37 14.90
N ILE A 123 13.17 13.52 14.83
CA ILE A 123 12.24 12.41 14.63
C ILE A 123 12.27 11.96 13.17
N GLN A 124 12.61 10.70 12.92
CA GLN A 124 12.58 10.04 11.60
C GLN A 124 11.29 9.26 11.34
N GLY A 125 10.51 8.97 12.36
CA GLY A 125 9.34 8.14 12.18
C GLY A 125 8.59 7.84 13.44
N ILE A 126 7.56 7.03 13.27
CA ILE A 126 6.61 6.69 14.31
C ILE A 126 6.24 5.21 14.19
N SER A 127 6.02 4.59 15.34
CA SER A 127 5.53 3.21 15.45
C SER A 127 4.39 3.14 16.45
N PHE A 128 3.48 2.22 16.20
CA PHE A 128 2.29 1.97 17.00
C PHE A 128 2.30 0.52 17.44
N SER A 129 2.03 0.28 18.73
CA SER A 129 2.07 -1.06 19.30
C SER A 129 0.79 -1.36 20.07
N LYS A 130 0.27 -2.58 19.92
CA LYS A 130 -0.92 -3.07 20.63
C LYS A 130 -0.69 -4.54 20.99
N GLY A 131 -0.65 -4.84 22.29
CA GLY A 131 -0.21 -6.16 22.76
C GLY A 131 1.20 -6.49 22.25
N ASP A 132 1.36 -7.67 21.66
CA ASP A 132 2.64 -8.17 21.14
C ASP A 132 2.99 -7.67 19.74
N TYR A 133 2.10 -6.91 19.09
CA TYR A 133 2.27 -6.45 17.72
C TYR A 133 2.70 -4.98 17.66
N SER A 134 3.72 -4.71 16.85
CA SER A 134 4.22 -3.34 16.61
C SER A 134 4.43 -3.11 15.11
N PHE A 135 3.96 -1.96 14.62
CA PHE A 135 4.06 -1.59 13.21
C PHE A 135 4.54 -0.16 13.07
N LYS A 136 5.30 0.10 11.99
CA LYS A 136 5.62 1.47 11.58
C LYS A 136 4.36 2.16 11.08
N GLY A 137 4.23 3.46 11.33
CA GLY A 137 3.11 4.25 10.84
C GLY A 137 2.89 4.08 9.32
N SER A 138 3.97 4.23 8.53
CA SER A 138 3.95 4.05 7.07
C SER A 138 3.68 2.61 6.58
N GLU A 139 3.82 1.62 7.46
CA GLU A 139 3.45 0.23 7.17
C GLU A 139 1.94 0.00 7.33
N ILE A 140 1.31 0.71 8.27
CA ILE A 140 -0.14 0.69 8.47
C ILE A 140 -0.81 1.50 7.34
N ASP A 141 -0.40 2.75 7.17
CA ASP A 141 -0.82 3.62 6.07
C ASP A 141 0.23 4.69 5.79
N ARG A 142 0.41 5.07 4.52
CA ARG A 142 1.34 6.14 4.15
C ARG A 142 0.98 7.47 4.82
N LEU A 143 -0.31 7.71 5.06
CA LEU A 143 -0.81 8.91 5.75
C LEU A 143 -0.44 8.93 7.24
N PHE A 144 -0.03 7.79 7.82
CA PHE A 144 0.33 7.68 9.23
C PHE A 144 1.85 7.77 9.45
N SER A 145 2.61 8.28 8.48
CA SER A 145 4.00 8.69 8.74
C SER A 145 4.05 9.87 9.70
N TYR A 146 5.17 10.04 10.41
CA TYR A 146 5.34 11.15 11.33
C TYR A 146 5.11 12.50 10.64
N SER A 147 5.76 12.73 9.49
CA SER A 147 5.67 13.97 8.72
C SER A 147 4.22 14.34 8.39
N LYS A 148 3.40 13.36 7.98
CA LYS A 148 1.99 13.58 7.62
C LYS A 148 1.10 13.81 8.83
N LEU A 149 1.28 13.01 9.89
CA LEU A 149 0.54 13.20 11.14
C LEU A 149 0.88 14.54 11.81
N ASN A 150 2.15 14.95 11.74
CA ASN A 150 2.60 16.21 12.31
C ASN A 150 1.89 17.39 11.64
N VAL A 151 1.84 17.44 10.31
CA VAL A 151 1.13 18.50 9.57
C VAL A 151 -0.32 18.64 10.02
N ILE A 152 -1.03 17.52 10.18
CA ILE A 152 -2.44 17.52 10.63
C ILE A 152 -2.55 18.02 12.08
N LEU A 153 -1.75 17.46 12.99
CA LEU A 153 -1.85 17.73 14.43
C LEU A 153 -1.25 19.08 14.84
N THR A 154 -0.33 19.66 14.06
CA THR A 154 0.16 21.02 14.29
C THR A 154 -0.68 22.07 13.58
N GLY A 155 -1.25 21.74 12.41
CA GLY A 155 -2.20 22.62 11.70
C GLY A 155 -3.45 22.90 12.52
N ASN A 156 -4.05 21.85 13.10
CA ASN A 156 -5.22 21.95 13.97
C ASN A 156 -4.97 22.77 15.25
N ALA A 157 -3.71 22.89 15.68
CA ALA A 157 -3.33 23.68 16.85
C ALA A 157 -3.15 25.19 16.55
N GLN A 158 -2.95 25.57 15.28
CA GLN A 158 -2.71 26.96 14.86
C GLN A 158 -3.99 27.76 14.58
N GLU A 159 -5.16 27.11 14.39
CA GLU A 159 -6.46 27.79 14.23
C GLU A 159 -6.98 28.51 15.50
N GLN A 160 -6.15 28.62 16.55
CA GLN A 160 -6.46 29.33 17.80
C GLN A 160 -5.72 30.67 17.97
N GLN A 161 -5.10 31.23 16.94
CA GLN A 161 -4.50 32.58 17.01
C GLN A 161 -5.05 33.49 15.89
N PRO A 162 -5.59 34.68 16.18
CA PRO A 162 -6.09 35.59 15.15
C PRO A 162 -4.95 36.47 14.61
N ILE A 163 -4.32 36.08 13.50
CA ILE A 163 -3.51 37.02 12.70
C ILE A 163 -3.75 36.77 11.20
N GLN A 164 -4.13 37.85 10.51
CA GLN A 164 -4.31 37.92 9.06
C GLN A 164 -2.98 37.68 8.33
N THR A 165 -2.92 36.70 7.43
CA THR A 165 -2.00 36.76 6.28
C THR A 165 -2.63 36.03 5.10
N GLN A 166 -2.79 36.74 3.99
CA GLN A 166 -3.22 36.20 2.71
C GLN A 166 -2.08 35.36 2.11
N MET A 167 -2.32 34.07 1.83
CA MET A 167 -1.74 33.35 0.69
C MET A 167 -2.48 32.02 0.46
N GLN A 168 -2.57 31.63 -0.80
CA GLN A 168 -3.62 30.81 -1.41
C GLN A 168 -3.89 29.45 -0.76
N ASN A 169 -5.18 29.21 -0.57
CA ASN A 169 -5.74 28.17 0.27
C ASN A 169 -6.40 27.09 -0.60
N ASN A 170 -5.59 26.26 -1.28
CA ASN A 170 -6.12 25.29 -2.25
C ASN A 170 -5.73 23.82 -1.93
N GLY A 171 -4.90 23.56 -0.91
CA GLY A 171 -4.49 22.19 -0.50
C GLY A 171 -5.30 21.59 0.65
N TRP A 172 -5.96 22.44 1.45
CA TRP A 172 -6.66 22.05 2.69
C TRP A 172 -8.02 21.39 2.44
N SER A 173 -8.73 21.78 1.38
CA SER A 173 -10.01 21.20 0.97
C SER A 173 -9.87 19.79 0.40
N ILE A 174 -8.82 19.54 -0.38
CA ILE A 174 -8.63 18.25 -1.08
C ILE A 174 -8.30 17.12 -0.09
N LEU A 175 -7.53 17.37 0.96
CA LEU A 175 -7.21 16.33 1.95
C LEU A 175 -8.40 15.99 2.84
N HIS A 176 -9.22 16.96 3.23
CA HIS A 176 -10.44 16.72 4.03
C HIS A 176 -11.47 15.94 3.20
N GLU A 177 -11.67 16.32 1.93
CA GLU A 177 -12.55 15.61 0.99
C GLU A 177 -12.02 14.21 0.61
N THR A 178 -10.70 14.03 0.50
CA THR A 178 -10.09 12.71 0.24
C THR A 178 -10.25 11.76 1.44
N VAL A 179 -10.21 12.29 2.67
CA VAL A 179 -10.40 11.51 3.90
C VAL A 179 -11.88 11.15 4.12
N GLU A 180 -12.81 12.03 3.73
CA GLU A 180 -14.26 11.79 3.85
C GLU A 180 -14.85 10.96 2.71
N SER A 181 -14.40 11.16 1.48
CA SER A 181 -15.05 10.61 0.28
C SER A 181 -14.38 9.35 -0.27
N GLY A 182 -13.19 8.98 0.21
CA GLY A 182 -12.52 7.71 -0.13
C GLY A 182 -12.17 7.53 -1.61
N ILE A 183 -12.26 8.59 -2.42
CA ILE A 183 -12.10 8.52 -3.88
C ILE A 183 -10.62 8.45 -4.24
N THR A 184 -10.14 7.25 -4.55
CA THR A 184 -8.88 7.08 -5.28
C THR A 184 -9.16 7.21 -6.77
N GLY A 185 -9.20 8.46 -7.25
CA GLY A 185 -9.00 8.83 -8.65
C GLY A 185 -10.25 8.90 -9.53
N LEU A 186 -10.74 10.12 -9.80
CA LEU A 186 -11.32 10.51 -11.09
C LEU A 186 -10.95 11.97 -11.39
N VAL A 187 -10.22 12.15 -12.48
CA VAL A 187 -9.97 13.42 -13.18
C VAL A 187 -11.19 13.71 -14.05
N SER A 188 -11.71 14.95 -14.00
CA SER A 188 -12.38 15.63 -15.10
C SER A 188 -12.50 17.12 -14.80
N GLY A 189 -11.59 17.93 -15.35
CA GLY A 189 -11.82 19.36 -15.56
C GLY A 189 -11.25 20.34 -14.54
N LEU A 190 -9.91 20.45 -14.48
CA LEU A 190 -9.16 21.71 -14.35
C LEU A 190 -7.67 21.37 -14.45
N GLY A 191 -7.12 21.47 -15.66
CA GLY A 191 -5.70 21.32 -15.91
C GLY A 191 -4.94 22.53 -15.36
N SER A 192 -4.03 22.28 -14.42
CA SER A 192 -2.77 23.02 -14.21
C SER A 192 -2.17 22.60 -12.87
N LEU A 193 -1.53 21.42 -12.81
CA LEU A 193 -0.74 21.03 -11.63
C LEU A 193 0.42 20.10 -11.97
N PHE A 194 0.84 20.07 -13.25
CA PHE A 194 1.97 19.28 -13.72
C PHE A 194 2.86 20.12 -14.64
N ASP A 195 3.18 21.36 -14.26
CA ASP A 195 4.28 22.12 -14.87
C ASP A 195 4.78 23.17 -13.86
N VAL A 196 5.37 22.70 -12.76
CA VAL A 196 6.37 23.49 -12.02
C VAL A 196 7.54 22.56 -11.76
N GLU A 197 8.56 22.75 -12.59
CA GLU A 197 9.92 22.26 -12.38
C GLU A 197 10.44 22.87 -11.08
N SER A 198 10.18 22.20 -9.97
CA SER A 198 10.80 22.46 -8.67
C SER A 198 11.46 21.16 -8.25
N SER A 199 12.73 21.25 -7.86
CA SER A 199 13.54 20.10 -7.49
C SER A 199 13.01 19.46 -6.20
N ASP A 200 12.02 18.58 -6.35
CA ASP A 200 11.38 17.82 -5.28
C ASP A 200 12.34 16.75 -4.74
N TYR A 201 13.22 17.16 -3.83
CA TYR A 201 13.89 16.24 -2.94
C TYR A 201 12.99 15.98 -1.73
N ASP A 202 12.10 14.99 -1.84
CA ASP A 202 11.37 14.43 -0.69
C ASP A 202 12.27 13.38 0.01
N PRO A 203 12.84 13.69 1.19
CA PRO A 203 13.74 12.78 1.91
C PRO A 203 13.04 11.49 2.35
N ASP A 204 11.72 11.51 2.57
CA ASP A 204 10.94 10.32 2.95
C ASP A 204 10.72 9.39 1.74
N GLN A 205 10.47 9.97 0.56
CA GLN A 205 10.42 9.21 -0.69
C GLN A 205 11.78 8.61 -1.03
N ALA A 206 12.86 9.39 -0.90
CA ALA A 206 14.22 8.94 -1.13
C ALA A 206 14.61 7.82 -0.15
N GLU A 207 14.25 7.93 1.14
CA GLU A 207 14.52 6.90 2.14
C GLU A 207 13.68 5.63 1.90
N TYR A 208 12.41 5.75 1.55
CA TYR A 208 11.56 4.60 1.19
C TYR A 208 12.09 3.85 -0.03
N LEU A 209 12.44 4.58 -1.09
CA LEU A 209 13.06 4.01 -2.30
C LEU A 209 14.41 3.36 -1.97
N ARG A 210 15.20 3.96 -1.07
CA ARG A 210 16.45 3.40 -0.55
C ARG A 210 16.21 2.12 0.25
N GLN A 211 15.20 2.08 1.13
CA GLN A 211 14.83 0.88 1.90
C GLN A 211 14.34 -0.24 0.97
N GLN A 212 13.55 0.07 -0.06
CA GLN A 212 13.15 -0.91 -1.07
C GLN A 212 14.35 -1.44 -1.89
N LYS A 213 15.25 -0.54 -2.35
CA LYS A 213 16.49 -0.93 -3.04
C LYS A 213 17.37 -1.81 -2.14
N MET A 214 17.49 -1.49 -0.85
CA MET A 214 18.26 -2.28 0.12
C MET A 214 17.62 -3.65 0.40
N LYS A 215 16.30 -3.73 0.57
CA LYS A 215 15.57 -5.01 0.69
C LYS A 215 15.76 -5.88 -0.56
N LYS A 216 15.63 -5.29 -1.75
CA LYS A 216 15.89 -5.97 -3.03
C LYS A 216 17.34 -6.46 -3.15
N LYS A 217 18.33 -5.64 -2.78
CA LYS A 217 19.76 -6.04 -2.76
C LYS A 217 20.03 -7.17 -1.76
N ARG A 218 19.47 -7.11 -0.56
CA ARG A 218 19.59 -8.19 0.46
C ARG A 218 18.94 -9.48 -0.01
N PHE A 219 17.76 -9.40 -0.61
CA PHE A 219 17.06 -10.54 -1.23
C PHE A 219 17.88 -11.16 -2.36
N ILE A 220 18.43 -10.35 -3.28
CA ILE A 220 19.30 -10.82 -4.36
C ILE A 220 20.60 -11.45 -3.81
N ARG A 221 21.21 -10.88 -2.76
CA ARG A 221 22.39 -11.48 -2.08
C ARG A 221 22.06 -12.84 -1.45
N ARG A 222 20.91 -12.97 -0.75
CA ARG A 222 20.42 -14.26 -0.22
C ARG A 222 20.17 -15.26 -1.35
N MET A 223 19.53 -14.84 -2.43
CA MET A 223 19.23 -15.71 -3.58
C MET A 223 20.50 -16.15 -4.32
N ARG A 224 21.54 -15.31 -4.40
CA ARG A 224 22.87 -15.66 -4.94
C ARG A 224 23.62 -16.67 -4.06
N SER A 225 23.48 -16.57 -2.73
CA SER A 225 24.02 -17.55 -1.79
C SER A 225 23.28 -18.89 -1.88
N TRP A 226 21.97 -18.89 -2.16
CA TRP A 226 21.17 -20.10 -2.33
C TRP A 226 21.35 -20.78 -3.70
N LYS A 227 21.78 -20.04 -4.73
CA LYS A 227 22.12 -20.61 -6.05
C LYS A 227 23.28 -21.61 -6.01
N HIS A 228 24.22 -21.48 -5.07
CA HIS A 228 25.28 -22.50 -4.88
C HIS A 228 24.77 -23.76 -4.16
N MET A 229 23.63 -23.70 -3.46
CA MET A 229 23.07 -24.83 -2.71
C MET A 229 21.92 -25.54 -3.48
N LEU A 230 21.16 -24.82 -4.32
CA LEU A 230 20.03 -25.37 -5.07
C LEU A 230 20.39 -26.01 -6.41
N LEU A 231 21.60 -25.80 -6.95
CA LEU A 231 22.04 -26.45 -8.19
C LEU A 231 22.14 -27.99 -8.04
N ILE A 232 22.13 -28.50 -6.80
CA ILE A 232 22.17 -29.93 -6.48
C ILE A 232 20.75 -30.56 -6.44
N ILE A 233 19.66 -29.77 -6.36
CA ILE A 233 18.30 -30.30 -6.10
C ILE A 233 17.31 -30.06 -7.26
N TYR A 234 17.55 -29.09 -8.15
CA TYR A 234 16.53 -28.65 -9.14
C TYR A 234 16.54 -29.42 -10.48
N LYS A 235 16.46 -30.76 -10.43
CA LYS A 235 16.23 -31.58 -11.65
C LYS A 235 14.81 -32.13 -11.80
N SER A 236 13.86 -31.81 -10.91
CA SER A 236 12.47 -32.29 -11.05
C SER A 236 11.49 -31.45 -10.22
N THR A 237 10.83 -30.44 -10.81
CA THR A 237 9.47 -30.04 -10.41
C THR A 237 8.89 -28.94 -11.32
N ILE A 238 7.68 -29.21 -11.80
CA ILE A 238 6.79 -28.32 -12.57
C ILE A 238 6.39 -27.14 -11.68
N ASN A 239 6.64 -25.90 -12.11
CA ASN A 239 6.18 -24.69 -11.43
C ASN A 239 4.85 -24.20 -12.04
N ILE A 240 3.76 -24.33 -11.27
CA ILE A 240 2.42 -23.85 -11.60
C ILE A 240 2.25 -22.42 -11.07
N MET A 241 1.89 -21.46 -11.94
CA MET A 241 1.53 -20.10 -11.54
C MET A 241 -0.01 -19.95 -11.57
N MET A 242 -0.65 -19.80 -10.41
CA MET A 242 -2.09 -19.54 -10.32
C MET A 242 -2.38 -18.03 -10.29
N MET A 243 -3.22 -17.56 -11.20
CA MET A 243 -3.88 -16.24 -11.07
C MET A 243 -5.33 -16.47 -10.63
N LYS A 244 -5.68 -15.93 -9.45
CA LYS A 244 -7.06 -15.93 -8.94
C LYS A 244 -7.77 -14.68 -9.45
N TYR A 245 -8.87 -14.85 -10.17
CA TYR A 245 -9.76 -13.76 -10.57
C TYR A 245 -11.14 -13.97 -9.92
N ILE A 246 -11.60 -12.97 -9.18
CA ILE A 246 -12.99 -12.87 -8.71
C ILE A 246 -13.76 -12.21 -9.85
N LEU A 247 -14.76 -12.89 -10.39
CA LEU A 247 -15.64 -12.39 -11.46
C LEU A 247 -16.95 -11.88 -10.85
#